data_AF-A0A9X4LZH4-F1
#
_entry.id   AF-A0A9X4LZH4-F1
#
_cell.length_a   1.000
_cell.length_b   1.000
_cell.length_c   1.000
_cell.angle_alpha   90.00
_cell.angle_beta   90.00
_cell.angle_gamma   90.00
#
_symmetry.space_group_name_H-M   'P 1'
#
loop_
_entity.id
_entity.type
_entity.pdbx_description
1 polymer ?
#
loop_
_entity_poly.entity_id
_entity_poly.type
_entity_poly.pdbx_seq_one_letter_code
_entity_poly.pdbx_strand_id
1 'polypeptide(L)'
;MDVDPAVLRRFSDSTAQRAEMLAELDLAGPFAPTQGAVPGTEIAGVGREALEATLTAVRHVCLRLTCVSQLAKGTAQDYRVTDTDFAGMLKAMGSGR
;
A
#
# COMPACT_ATOMS: atom_id res chain seq x y z
N MET A 1 20.23 12.52 -6.71
CA MET A 1 20.20 11.66 -5.51
C MET A 1 19.61 10.36 -5.98
N ASP A 2 20.42 9.32 -6.16
CA ASP A 2 19.91 8.00 -6.54
C ASP A 2 19.52 7.23 -5.29
N VAL A 3 18.33 6.66 -5.32
CA VAL A 3 17.82 5.82 -4.24
C VAL A 3 18.20 4.38 -4.57
N ASP A 4 18.78 3.67 -3.59
CA ASP A 4 19.12 2.25 -3.74
C ASP A 4 17.86 1.42 -4.10
N PRO A 5 17.85 0.72 -5.26
CA PRO A 5 16.73 -0.11 -5.69
C PRO A 5 16.39 -1.25 -4.72
N ALA A 6 17.33 -1.69 -3.87
CA ALA A 6 17.05 -2.66 -2.81
C ALA A 6 16.23 -2.04 -1.68
N VAL A 7 16.45 -0.76 -1.36
CA VAL A 7 15.67 -0.02 -0.37
C VAL A 7 14.24 0.20 -0.88
N LEU A 8 14.08 0.58 -2.16
CA LEU A 8 12.76 0.74 -2.79
C LEU A 8 11.95 -0.57 -2.81
N ARG A 9 12.59 -1.71 -3.06
CA ARG A 9 11.94 -3.03 -2.98
C ARG A 9 11.46 -3.35 -1.57
N ARG A 10 12.33 -3.20 -0.57
CA ARG A 10 11.93 -3.43 0.84
C ARG A 10 10.80 -2.51 1.27
N PHE A 11 10.82 -1.26 0.84
CA PHE A 11 9.75 -0.30 1.10
C PHE A 11 8.44 -0.73 0.42
N SER A 12 8.49 -1.14 -0.84
CA SER A 12 7.36 -1.72 -1.58
C SER A 12 6.74 -2.90 -0.83
N ASP A 13 7.56 -3.86 -0.43
CA ASP A 13 7.11 -5.09 0.22
C ASP A 13 6.49 -4.81 1.59
N SER A 14 7.13 -3.95 2.41
CA SER A 14 6.57 -3.55 3.71
C SER A 14 5.25 -2.79 3.57
N THR A 15 5.11 -1.97 2.53
CA THR A 15 3.89 -1.19 2.27
C THR A 15 2.75 -2.10 1.82
N ALA A 16 3.03 -3.09 0.96
CA ALA A 16 2.06 -4.11 0.54
C ALA A 16 1.57 -4.94 1.74
N GLN A 17 2.51 -5.44 2.56
CA GLN A 17 2.17 -6.22 3.76
C GLN A 17 1.25 -5.44 4.72
N ARG A 18 1.50 -4.15 4.91
CA ARG A 18 0.64 -3.29 5.75
C ARG A 18 -0.75 -3.09 5.15
N ALA A 19 -0.86 -3.00 3.83
CA ALA A 19 -2.15 -2.92 3.15
C ALA A 19 -2.97 -4.21 3.32
N GLU A 20 -2.31 -5.37 3.27
CA GLU A 20 -2.93 -6.68 3.53
C GLU A 20 -3.42 -6.77 4.99
N MET A 21 -2.58 -6.43 5.96
CA MET A 21 -2.96 -6.42 7.38
C MET A 21 -4.17 -5.51 7.65
N LEU A 22 -4.25 -4.35 6.98
CA LEU A 22 -5.40 -3.44 7.11
C LEU A 22 -6.67 -4.02 6.47
N ALA A 23 -6.54 -4.79 5.39
CA ALA A 23 -7.67 -5.44 4.74
C ALA A 23 -8.26 -6.59 5.58
N GLU A 24 -7.47 -7.17 6.48
CA GLU A 24 -7.88 -8.25 7.39
C GLU A 24 -8.53 -7.77 8.70
N LEU A 25 -8.52 -6.45 8.97
CA LEU A 25 -9.11 -5.91 10.21
C LEU A 25 -10.63 -6.15 10.25
N ASP A 26 -11.11 -6.73 11.37
CA ASP A 26 -12.53 -6.73 11.69
C ASP A 26 -12.98 -5.33 12.12
N LEU A 27 -13.54 -4.61 11.16
CA LEU A 27 -14.09 -3.27 11.37
C LEU A 27 -15.54 -3.31 11.84
N ALA A 28 -16.24 -4.45 11.74
CA ALA A 28 -17.65 -4.57 12.09
C ALA A 28 -17.85 -4.91 13.57
N GLY A 29 -16.98 -5.74 14.15
CA GLY A 29 -17.03 -6.15 15.55
C GLY A 29 -17.21 -5.00 16.55
N PRO A 30 -16.46 -3.89 16.44
CA PRO A 30 -16.62 -2.74 17.34
C PRO A 30 -17.98 -2.02 17.26
N PHE A 31 -18.68 -2.11 16.12
CA PHE A 31 -19.97 -1.43 15.90
C PHE A 31 -21.17 -2.33 16.19
N ALA A 32 -21.00 -3.65 16.20
CA ALA A 32 -22.07 -4.61 16.45
C ALA A 32 -22.88 -4.32 17.74
N PRO A 33 -22.28 -3.92 18.88
CA PRO A 33 -23.04 -3.62 20.10
C PRO A 33 -23.97 -2.40 19.96
N THR A 34 -23.60 -1.42 19.15
CA THR A 34 -24.37 -0.17 18.99
C THR A 34 -25.66 -0.35 18.19
N GLN A 35 -25.74 -1.41 17.37
CA GLN A 35 -26.89 -1.67 16.50
C GLN A 35 -28.16 -2.07 17.26
N GLY A 36 -28.03 -2.51 18.52
CA GLY A 36 -29.17 -2.91 19.37
C GLY A 36 -29.16 -2.30 20.77
N ALA A 37 -28.24 -1.38 21.06
CA ALA A 37 -28.01 -0.90 22.43
C ALA A 37 -29.19 -0.12 23.03
N VAL A 38 -29.89 0.69 22.23
CA VAL A 38 -30.95 1.58 22.74
C VAL A 38 -32.13 1.68 21.74
N PRO A 39 -33.12 0.78 21.84
CA PRO A 39 -34.32 0.81 21.00
C PRO A 39 -35.07 2.14 21.11
N GLY A 40 -35.56 2.67 19.98
CA GLY A 40 -36.26 3.96 19.92
C GLY A 40 -35.36 5.19 19.81
N THR A 41 -34.05 5.01 19.62
CA THR A 41 -33.09 6.08 19.35
C THR A 41 -32.39 5.90 18.01
N GLU A 42 -31.78 6.97 17.50
CA GLU A 42 -31.01 6.97 16.25
C GLU A 42 -29.61 6.31 16.38
N ILE A 43 -29.22 5.82 17.57
CA ILE A 43 -27.88 5.28 17.83
C ILE A 43 -27.54 4.12 16.89
N ALA A 44 -28.51 3.26 16.57
CA ALA A 44 -28.31 2.17 15.62
C ALA A 44 -28.04 2.68 14.19
N GLY A 45 -28.74 3.74 13.77
CA GLY A 45 -28.55 4.39 12.47
C GLY A 45 -27.18 5.04 12.37
N VAL A 46 -26.81 5.85 13.38
CA VAL A 46 -25.50 6.50 13.46
C VAL A 46 -24.36 5.48 13.53
N GLY A 47 -24.54 4.38 14.27
CA GLY A 47 -23.55 3.29 14.34
C GLY A 47 -23.32 2.61 12.98
N ARG A 48 -24.38 2.43 12.18
CA ARG A 48 -24.27 1.90 10.81
C ARG A 48 -23.52 2.87 9.88
N GLU A 49 -23.85 4.15 9.93
CA GLU A 49 -23.18 5.19 9.12
C GLU A 49 -21.70 5.31 9.49
N ALA A 50 -21.39 5.27 10.79
CA ALA A 50 -20.01 5.31 11.27
C ALA A 50 -19.21 4.08 10.84
N LEU A 51 -19.83 2.88 10.83
CA LEU A 51 -19.21 1.68 10.27
C LEU A 51 -18.93 1.83 8.77
N GLU A 52 -19.89 2.32 8.00
CA GLU A 52 -19.75 2.51 6.55
C GLU A 52 -18.64 3.54 6.22
N ALA A 53 -18.58 4.65 6.96
CA ALA A 53 -17.53 5.63 6.85
C ALA A 53 -16.16 5.04 7.17
N THR A 54 -16.06 4.21 8.22
CA THR A 54 -14.83 3.54 8.63
C THR A 54 -14.35 2.55 7.56
N LEU A 55 -15.25 1.71 7.04
CA LEU A 55 -14.96 0.78 5.95
C LEU A 55 -14.43 1.51 4.70
N THR A 56 -15.07 2.62 4.34
CA THR A 56 -14.66 3.45 3.20
C THR A 56 -13.27 4.06 3.40
N ALA A 57 -13.02 4.61 4.59
CA ALA A 57 -11.72 5.19 4.92
C ALA A 57 -10.60 4.15 4.86
N VAL A 58 -10.80 2.97 5.45
CA VAL A 58 -9.80 1.90 5.44
C VAL A 58 -9.54 1.40 4.02
N ARG A 59 -10.57 1.22 3.19
CA ARG A 59 -10.41 0.87 1.78
C ARG A 59 -9.56 1.89 1.02
N HIS A 60 -9.79 3.19 1.22
CA HIS A 60 -8.99 4.24 0.58
C HIS A 60 -7.52 4.21 1.02
N VAL A 61 -7.26 3.93 2.30
CA VAL A 61 -5.89 3.77 2.81
C VAL A 61 -5.22 2.56 2.15
N CYS A 62 -5.89 1.40 2.11
CA CYS A 62 -5.34 0.21 1.45
C CYS A 62 -5.02 0.46 -0.02
N LEU A 63 -5.93 1.09 -0.78
CA LEU A 63 -5.70 1.43 -2.19
C LEU A 63 -4.48 2.34 -2.38
N ARG A 64 -4.31 3.33 -1.50
CA ARG A 64 -3.15 4.24 -1.55
C ARG A 64 -1.85 3.52 -1.22
N LEU A 65 -1.84 2.67 -0.19
CA LEU A 65 -0.66 1.88 0.17
C LEU A 65 -0.27 0.93 -0.97
N THR A 66 -1.24 0.25 -1.59
CA THR A 66 -1.00 -0.59 -2.77
C THR A 66 -0.42 0.22 -3.93
N CYS A 67 -0.97 1.40 -4.22
CA CYS A 67 -0.46 2.28 -5.27
C CYS A 67 0.99 2.71 -4.99
N VAL A 68 1.30 3.15 -3.77
CA VAL A 68 2.66 3.54 -3.37
C VAL A 68 3.64 2.37 -3.47
N SER A 69 3.23 1.17 -3.06
CA SER A 69 4.02 -0.05 -3.21
C SER A 69 4.34 -0.34 -4.68
N GLN A 70 3.33 -0.30 -5.55
CA GLN A 70 3.50 -0.51 -6.99
C GLN A 70 4.44 0.52 -7.63
N LEU A 71 4.32 1.80 -7.26
CA LEU A 71 5.22 2.86 -7.73
C LEU A 71 6.66 2.58 -7.30
N ALA A 72 6.89 2.28 -6.02
CA ALA A 72 8.23 1.97 -5.51
C ALA A 72 8.86 0.76 -6.20
N LYS A 73 8.05 -0.27 -6.49
CA LYS A 73 8.49 -1.45 -7.25
C LYS A 73 8.86 -1.10 -8.70
N GLY A 74 8.03 -0.30 -9.38
CA GLY A 74 8.29 0.17 -10.74
C GLY A 74 9.59 0.98 -10.82
N THR A 75 9.75 1.98 -9.95
CA THR A 75 10.97 2.78 -9.89
C THR A 75 12.23 1.94 -9.61
N ALA A 76 12.14 0.94 -8.73
CA ALA A 76 13.26 0.03 -8.50
C ALA A 76 13.63 -0.82 -9.73
N GLN A 77 12.64 -1.18 -10.55
CA GLN A 77 12.87 -1.92 -11.80
C GLN A 77 13.55 -1.04 -12.84
N ASP A 78 13.12 0.22 -12.97
CA ASP A 78 13.69 1.17 -13.94
C ASP A 78 15.18 1.43 -13.65
N TYR A 79 15.56 1.67 -12.40
CA TYR A 79 16.97 1.83 -12.01
C TYR A 79 17.83 0.62 -12.39
N ARG A 80 17.32 -0.59 -12.18
CA ARG A 80 18.04 -1.82 -12.54
C ARG A 80 18.29 -1.93 -14.04
N VAL A 81 17.31 -1.54 -14.86
CA VAL A 81 17.44 -1.53 -16.33
C VAL A 81 18.52 -0.53 -16.72
N THR A 82 18.45 0.69 -16.19
CA THR A 82 19.44 1.75 -16.42
C THR A 82 20.87 1.33 -16.07
N ASP A 83 21.09 0.72 -14.89
CA ASP A 83 22.42 0.23 -14.49
C ASP A 83 22.95 -0.87 -15.43
N THR A 84 22.07 -1.76 -15.88
CA THR A 84 22.44 -2.85 -16.80
C THR A 84 22.85 -2.30 -18.17
N ASP A 85 22.13 -1.31 -18.68
CA ASP A 85 22.43 -0.65 -19.95
C ASP A 85 23.77 0.10 -19.89
N PHE A 86 24.01 0.86 -18.81
CA PHE A 86 25.29 1.54 -18.59
C PHE A 86 26.46 0.55 -18.47
N ALA A 87 26.29 -0.54 -17.73
CA ALA A 87 27.32 -1.58 -17.63
C ALA A 87 27.61 -2.25 -18.98
N GLY A 88 26.58 -2.43 -19.82
CA GLY A 88 26.72 -2.92 -21.19
C GLY A 88 27.52 -1.98 -22.07
N MET A 89 27.19 -0.68 -22.04
CA MET A 89 27.93 0.35 -22.78
C MET A 89 29.41 0.43 -22.36
N LEU A 90 29.69 0.37 -21.04
CA LEU A 90 31.06 0.36 -20.52
C LEU A 90 31.87 -0.84 -21.01
N LYS A 91 31.27 -2.04 -21.02
CA LYS A 91 31.92 -3.25 -21.55
C LYS A 91 32.19 -3.13 -23.05
N ALA A 92 31.26 -2.58 -23.83
CA ALA A 92 31.44 -2.37 -25.26
C ALA A 92 32.61 -1.41 -25.57
N MET A 93 32.79 -0.36 -24.75
CA MET A 93 33.93 0.55 -24.89
C MET A 93 35.27 -0.08 -24.45
N GLY A 94 35.26 -0.88 -23.39
CA GLY A 94 36.47 -1.53 -22.86
C GLY A 94 36.98 -2.71 -23.71
N SER A 95 36.11 -3.35 -24.49
CA SER A 95 36.45 -4.47 -25.36
C SER A 95 36.92 -4.05 -26.78
N GLY A 96 37.08 -2.75 -27.02
CA GLY A 96 37.51 -2.18 -28.30
C GLY A 96 39.01 -1.86 -28.43
N ARG A 97 39.89 -2.53 -27.67
CA ARG A 97 41.36 -2.44 -27.81
C ARG A 97 41.98 -3.78 -28.14
#